data_AF-A0A7W9HJJ2-F1
#
_entry.id   AF-A0A7W9HJJ2-F1
#
_cell.length_a   1.000
_cell.length_b   1.000
_cell.length_c   1.000
_cell.angle_alpha   90.00
_cell.angle_beta   90.00
_cell.angle_gamma   90.00
#
_symmetry.space_group_name_H-M   'P 1'
#
loop_
_entity.id
_entity.type
_entity.pdbx_description
1 polymer ?
#
loop_
_entity_poly.entity_id
_entity_poly.type
_entity_poly.pdbx_seq_one_letter_code
_entity_poly.pdbx_strand_id
1 'polypeptide(L)'
;MIPLIDAHQHIWDTTRHRHSWLDKYDEPLNRTWTPADLAPLAAAAGVVGTVAVQSLPDLDETLYLLEQAEASPLLLGVVGWVDLRSSRVAEQIESLLAAPGGRWLRGVRYNLSAGDESEFADPALAAGLRVLGEFDLAFDLLTAPAKLGWTARLLDAAPDTRFVLDHAGNPDIARGQFEGWASSIGELARRPHLDCKLSGLVTKADHDSWTVADLRPYAETVIGAFTPERVAIGSDWPVCLLAGGYERVMGAYRALVAELSDTERDNVVTATVERTYRLAST
;
A
#
# COMPACT_ATOMS: atom_id res chain seq x y z
N MET A 1 -11.70 18.30 -12.81
CA MET A 1 -10.88 17.96 -11.63
C MET A 1 -10.41 16.55 -11.86
N ILE A 2 -9.12 16.27 -11.74
CA ILE A 2 -8.58 14.92 -11.94
C ILE A 2 -9.15 14.04 -10.81
N PRO A 3 -9.79 12.90 -11.12
CA PRO A 3 -10.23 11.95 -10.09
C PRO A 3 -9.05 11.57 -9.19
N LEU A 4 -9.27 11.34 -7.90
CA LEU A 4 -8.23 10.87 -6.99
C LEU A 4 -8.63 9.50 -6.45
N ILE A 5 -7.74 8.53 -6.58
CA ILE A 5 -7.89 7.20 -5.99
C ILE A 5 -6.94 7.09 -4.80
N ASP A 6 -7.48 6.66 -3.66
CA ASP A 6 -6.68 6.34 -2.47
C ASP A 6 -6.11 4.92 -2.63
N ALA A 7 -4.83 4.82 -2.98
CA ALA A 7 -4.17 3.56 -3.29
C ALA A 7 -3.91 2.67 -2.06
N HIS A 8 -4.18 3.16 -0.83
CA HIS A 8 -3.86 2.40 0.37
C HIS A 8 -4.72 2.81 1.55
N GLN A 9 -5.67 1.96 1.92
CA GLN A 9 -6.40 2.05 3.17
C GLN A 9 -6.71 0.64 3.70
N HIS A 10 -7.10 0.57 4.96
CA HIS A 10 -7.52 -0.62 5.66
C HIS A 10 -8.97 -0.48 6.12
N ILE A 11 -9.68 -1.60 6.09
CA ILE A 11 -10.95 -1.79 6.80
C ILE A 11 -10.84 -3.09 7.57
N TRP A 12 -11.47 -3.16 8.73
CA TRP A 12 -11.47 -4.37 9.54
C TRP A 12 -12.68 -4.40 10.47
N ASP A 13 -13.10 -5.61 10.82
CA ASP A 13 -14.10 -5.87 11.85
C ASP A 13 -13.44 -6.61 13.02
N THR A 14 -13.26 -5.92 14.15
CA THR A 14 -12.63 -6.47 15.35
C THR A 14 -13.48 -7.55 16.03
N THR A 15 -14.75 -7.68 15.64
CA THR A 15 -15.63 -8.76 16.10
C THR A 15 -15.50 -10.03 15.27
N ARG A 16 -14.99 -9.93 14.03
CA ARG A 16 -14.74 -11.09 13.14
C ARG A 16 -13.30 -11.58 13.24
N HIS A 17 -12.32 -10.68 13.24
CA HIS A 17 -10.90 -11.03 13.30
C HIS A 17 -10.20 -10.32 14.47
N ARG A 18 -9.37 -11.04 15.20
CA ARG A 18 -8.55 -10.47 16.27
C ARG A 18 -7.32 -9.76 15.69
N HIS A 19 -7.24 -8.45 15.85
CA HIS A 19 -6.12 -7.64 15.41
C HIS A 19 -5.19 -7.31 16.59
N SER A 20 -4.33 -8.25 16.98
CA SER A 20 -3.44 -8.08 18.15
C SER A 20 -2.49 -6.87 18.06
N TRP A 21 -2.18 -6.41 16.85
CA TRP A 21 -1.37 -5.21 16.66
C TRP A 21 -2.10 -3.92 17.06
N LEU A 22 -3.44 -3.94 17.20
CA LEU A 22 -4.24 -2.84 17.74
C LEU A 22 -4.15 -2.75 19.27
N ASP A 23 -3.73 -3.81 19.98
CA ASP A 23 -3.67 -3.86 21.45
C ASP A 23 -2.74 -2.76 22.04
N LYS A 24 -1.87 -2.15 21.22
CA LYS A 24 -0.97 -1.04 21.60
C LYS A 24 -1.57 0.35 21.36
N TYR A 25 -2.77 0.44 20.81
CA TYR A 25 -3.45 1.68 20.49
C TYR A 25 -4.82 1.73 21.17
N ASP A 26 -5.22 2.94 21.57
CA ASP A 26 -6.56 3.24 22.04
C ASP A 26 -7.42 3.81 20.89
N GLU A 27 -8.56 4.41 21.24
CA GLU A 27 -9.37 5.21 20.33
C GLU A 27 -8.56 6.38 19.72
N PRO A 28 -8.83 6.76 18.46
CA PRO A 28 -9.90 6.25 17.60
C PRO A 28 -9.56 4.94 16.87
N LEU A 29 -8.32 4.45 16.95
CA LEU A 29 -7.85 3.41 16.04
C LEU A 29 -8.41 2.02 16.38
N ASN A 30 -8.49 1.70 17.67
CA ASN A 30 -8.84 0.35 18.16
C ASN A 30 -10.36 0.08 18.18
N ARG A 31 -10.99 0.15 17.01
CA ARG A 31 -12.40 -0.18 16.77
C ARG A 31 -12.62 -0.74 15.37
N THR A 32 -13.82 -1.26 15.09
CA THR A 32 -14.23 -1.65 13.73
C THR A 32 -14.29 -0.44 12.80
N TRP A 33 -13.72 -0.58 11.61
CA TRP A 33 -13.69 0.44 10.56
C TRP A 33 -14.19 -0.17 9.24
N THR A 34 -15.24 0.43 8.68
CA THR A 34 -15.93 -0.08 7.49
C THR A 34 -15.83 0.90 6.31
N PRO A 35 -16.17 0.48 5.08
CA PRO A 35 -16.26 1.39 3.95
C PRO A 35 -17.24 2.55 4.19
N ALA A 36 -18.30 2.34 4.99
CA ALA A 36 -19.27 3.37 5.33
C ALA A 36 -18.68 4.47 6.23
N ASP A 37 -17.73 4.12 7.11
CA ASP A 37 -17.01 5.11 7.92
C ASP A 37 -16.07 5.97 7.07
N LEU A 38 -15.47 5.38 6.02
CA LEU A 38 -14.54 6.05 5.12
C LEU A 38 -15.25 6.93 4.07
N ALA A 39 -16.40 6.49 3.56
CA ALA A 39 -17.13 7.15 2.47
C ALA A 39 -17.33 8.67 2.63
N PRO A 40 -17.80 9.21 3.79
CA PRO A 40 -17.94 10.66 3.95
C PRO A 40 -16.58 11.40 3.94
N LEU A 41 -15.53 10.78 4.48
CA LEU A 41 -14.17 11.35 4.51
C LEU A 41 -13.57 11.38 3.09
N ALA A 42 -13.72 10.29 2.35
CA ALA A 42 -13.30 10.17 0.96
C ALA A 42 -14.00 11.22 0.08
N ALA A 43 -15.32 11.36 0.20
CA ALA A 43 -16.10 12.35 -0.54
C ALA A 43 -15.67 13.79 -0.23
N ALA A 44 -15.46 14.15 1.05
CA ALA A 44 -14.98 15.47 1.45
C ALA A 44 -13.58 15.77 0.88
N ALA A 45 -12.74 14.75 0.79
CA ALA A 45 -11.44 14.82 0.16
C ALA A 45 -11.48 14.68 -1.37
N GLY A 46 -12.64 14.58 -2.02
CA GLY A 46 -12.72 14.37 -3.49
C GLY A 46 -12.06 13.08 -3.98
N VAL A 47 -11.95 12.07 -3.11
CA VAL A 47 -11.49 10.72 -3.46
C VAL A 47 -12.69 9.96 -4.05
N VAL A 48 -12.50 9.37 -5.23
CA VAL A 48 -13.57 8.70 -5.98
C VAL A 48 -13.57 7.18 -5.81
N GLY A 49 -12.48 6.62 -5.26
CA GLY A 49 -12.35 5.19 -5.01
C GLY A 49 -11.09 4.88 -4.23
N THR A 50 -11.01 3.67 -3.67
CA THR A 50 -9.90 3.25 -2.82
C THR A 50 -9.48 1.81 -3.09
N VAL A 51 -8.25 1.47 -2.73
CA VAL A 51 -7.74 0.09 -2.67
C VAL A 51 -7.67 -0.34 -1.22
N ALA A 52 -8.44 -1.38 -0.86
CA ALA A 52 -8.41 -1.98 0.47
C ALA A 52 -7.24 -2.96 0.59
N VAL A 53 -6.41 -2.78 1.60
CA VAL A 53 -5.20 -3.59 1.82
C VAL A 53 -5.38 -4.41 3.08
N GLN A 54 -5.00 -5.69 3.03
CA GLN A 54 -5.00 -6.61 4.17
C GLN A 54 -4.32 -5.98 5.39
N SER A 55 -4.72 -6.35 6.60
CA SER A 55 -4.11 -5.92 7.86
C SER A 55 -3.66 -7.08 8.77
N LEU A 56 -4.02 -8.32 8.42
CA LEU A 56 -3.65 -9.58 9.06
C LEU A 56 -3.13 -10.62 8.05
N PRO A 57 -2.15 -11.47 8.42
CA PRO A 57 -1.70 -12.57 7.57
C PRO A 57 -2.71 -13.75 7.62
N ASP A 58 -3.91 -13.52 7.12
CA ASP A 58 -5.05 -14.43 7.21
C ASP A 58 -5.85 -14.49 5.89
N LEU A 59 -6.11 -15.71 5.40
CA LEU A 59 -6.94 -15.93 4.23
C LEU A 59 -8.39 -15.49 4.49
N ASP A 60 -8.89 -15.65 5.71
CA ASP A 60 -10.26 -15.26 6.03
C ASP A 60 -10.43 -13.74 6.02
N GLU A 61 -9.38 -12.96 6.36
CA GLU A 61 -9.41 -11.50 6.18
C GLU A 61 -9.49 -11.14 4.69
N THR A 62 -8.81 -11.88 3.82
CA THR A 62 -8.90 -11.65 2.37
C THR A 62 -10.32 -11.86 1.87
N LEU A 63 -10.96 -12.96 2.27
CA LEU A 63 -12.37 -13.21 1.94
C LEU A 63 -13.30 -12.11 2.47
N TYR A 64 -13.07 -11.62 3.68
CA TYR A 64 -13.79 -10.48 4.23
C TYR A 64 -13.63 -9.21 3.37
N LEU A 65 -12.41 -8.87 2.96
CA LEU A 65 -12.17 -7.69 2.12
C LEU A 65 -12.85 -7.81 0.75
N LEU A 66 -12.86 -9.01 0.15
CA LEU A 66 -13.58 -9.27 -1.10
C LEU A 66 -15.09 -9.12 -0.94
N GLU A 67 -15.67 -9.57 0.18
CA GLU A 67 -17.08 -9.34 0.55
C GLU A 67 -17.37 -7.84 0.65
N GLN A 68 -16.52 -7.07 1.32
CA GLN A 68 -16.69 -5.61 1.45
C GLN A 68 -16.59 -4.88 0.10
N ALA A 69 -15.70 -5.32 -0.79
CA ALA A 69 -15.55 -4.73 -2.12
C ALA A 69 -16.75 -5.01 -3.02
N GLU A 70 -17.36 -6.19 -2.90
CA GLU A 70 -18.60 -6.49 -3.62
C GLU A 70 -19.78 -5.65 -3.12
N ALA A 71 -19.78 -5.25 -1.84
CA ALA A 71 -20.85 -4.49 -1.21
C ALA A 71 -20.69 -2.96 -1.29
N SER A 72 -19.54 -2.44 -1.71
CA SER A 72 -19.22 -1.02 -1.66
C SER A 72 -18.65 -0.49 -2.98
N PRO A 73 -19.30 0.47 -3.66
CA PRO A 73 -18.76 1.07 -4.88
C PRO A 73 -17.51 1.92 -4.63
N LEU A 74 -17.18 2.23 -3.38
CA LEU A 74 -15.97 2.97 -3.03
C LEU A 74 -14.71 2.12 -3.20
N LEU A 75 -14.79 0.80 -3.07
CA LEU A 75 -13.63 -0.09 -3.16
C LEU A 75 -13.44 -0.53 -4.61
N LEU A 76 -12.31 -0.14 -5.20
CA LEU A 76 -11.98 -0.46 -6.59
C LEU A 76 -11.12 -1.72 -6.72
N GLY A 77 -10.48 -2.14 -5.63
CA GLY A 77 -9.65 -3.33 -5.59
C GLY A 77 -9.25 -3.71 -4.17
N VAL A 78 -8.80 -4.95 -4.03
CA VAL A 78 -8.34 -5.57 -2.79
C VAL A 78 -6.91 -6.08 -2.99
N VAL A 79 -6.04 -5.69 -2.08
CA VAL A 79 -4.73 -6.32 -1.86
C VAL A 79 -4.88 -7.26 -0.67
N GLY A 80 -5.02 -8.55 -0.95
CA GLY A 80 -5.28 -9.59 0.03
C GLY A 80 -4.01 -10.17 0.65
N TRP A 81 -4.17 -11.31 1.31
CA TRP A 81 -3.10 -12.14 1.84
C TRP A 81 -3.27 -13.58 1.34
N VAL A 82 -2.16 -14.22 0.99
CA VAL A 82 -2.06 -15.69 0.81
C VAL A 82 -0.75 -16.15 1.43
N ASP A 83 -0.65 -17.44 1.76
CA ASP A 83 0.64 -18.01 2.15
C ASP A 83 1.51 -18.23 0.91
N LEU A 84 2.37 -17.23 0.62
CA LEU A 84 3.30 -17.25 -0.51
C LEU A 84 4.39 -18.32 -0.39
N ARG A 85 4.62 -18.89 0.81
CA ARG A 85 5.60 -19.96 1.02
C ARG A 85 4.99 -21.35 0.85
N SER A 86 3.67 -21.43 0.75
CA SER A 86 2.96 -22.67 0.53
C SER A 86 3.19 -23.20 -0.87
N SER A 87 3.41 -24.52 -0.98
CA SER A 87 3.39 -25.22 -2.28
C SER A 87 2.01 -25.18 -2.96
N ARG A 88 0.97 -24.73 -2.25
CA ARG A 88 -0.42 -24.61 -2.73
C ARG A 88 -0.83 -23.15 -2.95
N VAL A 89 0.13 -22.23 -3.13
CA VAL A 89 -0.14 -20.81 -3.38
C VAL A 89 -1.05 -20.57 -4.58
N ALA A 90 -0.84 -21.30 -5.69
CA ALA A 90 -1.71 -21.22 -6.87
C ALA A 90 -3.15 -21.64 -6.54
N GLU A 91 -3.33 -22.77 -5.85
CA GLU A 91 -4.66 -23.26 -5.42
C GLU A 91 -5.37 -22.26 -4.48
N GLN A 92 -4.63 -21.59 -3.59
CA GLN A 92 -5.17 -20.53 -2.74
C GLN A 92 -5.68 -19.35 -3.57
N ILE A 93 -4.90 -18.88 -4.54
CA ILE A 93 -5.27 -17.76 -5.42
C ILE A 93 -6.48 -18.13 -6.28
N GLU A 94 -6.48 -19.32 -6.90
CA GLU A 94 -7.61 -19.82 -7.70
C GLU A 94 -8.90 -19.87 -6.87
N SER A 95 -8.80 -20.32 -5.61
CA SER A 95 -9.95 -20.37 -4.71
C SER A 95 -10.49 -18.98 -4.37
N LEU A 96 -9.60 -18.00 -4.12
CA LEU A 96 -9.99 -16.61 -3.86
C LEU A 96 -10.61 -15.94 -5.09
N LEU A 97 -10.06 -16.18 -6.28
CA LEU A 97 -10.59 -15.65 -7.54
C LEU A 97 -11.97 -16.24 -7.87
N ALA A 98 -12.23 -17.48 -7.47
CA ALA A 98 -13.53 -18.15 -7.63
C ALA A 98 -14.55 -17.77 -6.54
N ALA A 99 -14.12 -17.17 -5.43
CA ALA A 99 -15.00 -16.77 -4.33
C ALA A 99 -15.85 -15.54 -4.69
N PRO A 100 -16.97 -15.29 -3.97
CA PRO A 100 -17.72 -14.04 -4.10
C PRO A 100 -16.80 -12.82 -3.90
N GLY A 101 -16.88 -11.85 -4.82
CA GLY A 101 -15.99 -10.69 -4.83
C GLY A 101 -14.57 -10.97 -5.35
N GLY A 102 -14.23 -12.20 -5.75
CA GLY A 102 -12.88 -12.57 -6.23
C GLY A 102 -12.33 -11.71 -7.37
N ARG A 103 -13.21 -11.11 -8.20
CA ARG A 103 -12.83 -10.12 -9.24
C ARG A 103 -12.16 -8.86 -8.69
N TRP A 104 -12.33 -8.57 -7.40
CA TRP A 104 -11.72 -7.43 -6.73
C TRP A 104 -10.31 -7.74 -6.23
N LEU A 105 -9.86 -9.01 -6.23
CA LEU A 105 -8.49 -9.35 -5.87
C LEU A 105 -7.53 -8.84 -6.95
N ARG A 106 -6.71 -7.85 -6.61
CA ARG A 106 -5.75 -7.20 -7.53
C ARG A 106 -4.31 -7.29 -7.07
N GLY A 107 -4.08 -7.69 -5.83
CA GLY A 107 -2.74 -7.94 -5.33
C GLY A 107 -2.73 -8.74 -4.05
N VAL A 108 -1.52 -9.04 -3.59
CA VAL A 108 -1.24 -9.69 -2.31
C VAL A 108 -0.18 -8.87 -1.59
N ARG A 109 -0.33 -8.66 -0.28
CA ARG A 109 0.69 -8.03 0.55
C ARG A 109 1.40 -9.04 1.43
N TYR A 110 2.69 -8.83 1.66
CA TYR A 110 3.43 -9.51 2.71
C TYR A 110 4.25 -8.53 3.54
N ASN A 111 4.20 -8.69 4.87
CA ASN A 111 4.90 -7.83 5.81
C ASN A 111 6.24 -8.45 6.23
N LEU A 112 7.33 -7.91 5.71
CA LEU A 112 8.72 -8.27 6.03
C LEU A 112 9.36 -7.30 7.03
N SER A 113 8.59 -6.38 7.63
CA SER A 113 9.12 -5.38 8.56
C SER A 113 9.79 -5.99 9.78
N ALA A 114 9.35 -7.17 10.23
CA ALA A 114 9.97 -7.93 11.33
C ALA A 114 10.95 -9.02 10.84
N GLY A 115 10.96 -9.36 9.55
CA GLY A 115 11.71 -10.49 9.01
C GLY A 115 13.22 -10.28 8.85
N ASP A 116 14.00 -11.35 8.83
CA ASP A 116 15.46 -11.27 8.70
C ASP A 116 15.93 -11.38 7.24
N GLU A 117 17.24 -11.25 7.03
CA GLU A 117 17.85 -11.29 5.70
C GLU A 117 17.57 -12.60 4.94
N SER A 118 17.38 -13.71 5.65
CA SER A 118 17.14 -15.01 5.04
C SER A 118 15.76 -15.07 4.39
N GLU A 119 14.77 -14.36 4.94
CA GLU A 119 13.43 -14.27 4.36
C GLU A 119 13.42 -13.58 2.98
N PHE A 120 14.31 -12.60 2.77
CA PHE A 120 14.46 -11.93 1.47
C PHE A 120 15.19 -12.78 0.42
N ALA A 121 15.86 -13.85 0.87
CA ALA A 121 16.54 -14.81 0.01
C ALA A 121 15.79 -16.16 -0.05
N ASP A 122 14.60 -16.25 0.53
CA ASP A 122 13.84 -17.49 0.66
C ASP A 122 13.33 -17.96 -0.72
N PRO A 123 13.78 -19.13 -1.23
CA PRO A 123 13.32 -19.67 -2.49
C PRO A 123 11.82 -19.96 -2.54
N ALA A 124 11.18 -20.30 -1.41
CA ALA A 124 9.74 -20.56 -1.35
C ALA A 124 8.96 -19.27 -1.55
N LEU A 125 9.34 -18.19 -0.85
CA LEU A 125 8.76 -16.87 -1.06
C LEU A 125 8.97 -16.40 -2.50
N ALA A 126 10.18 -16.54 -3.05
CA ALA A 126 10.47 -16.19 -4.44
C ALA A 126 9.61 -16.99 -5.45
N ALA A 127 9.32 -18.27 -5.17
CA ALA A 127 8.42 -19.07 -5.99
C ALA A 127 6.97 -18.56 -5.91
N GLY A 128 6.46 -18.26 -4.72
CA GLY A 128 5.13 -17.69 -4.54
C GLY A 128 4.96 -16.33 -5.23
N LEU A 129 5.99 -15.48 -5.18
CA LEU A 129 5.99 -14.21 -5.90
C LEU A 129 5.83 -14.41 -7.41
N ARG A 130 6.56 -15.35 -8.02
CA ARG A 130 6.40 -15.66 -9.45
C ARG A 130 4.99 -16.13 -9.80
N VAL A 131 4.37 -16.92 -8.92
CA VAL A 131 2.97 -17.34 -9.10
C VAL A 131 2.05 -16.12 -9.14
N LEU A 132 2.25 -15.09 -8.30
CA LEU A 132 1.46 -13.85 -8.40
C LEU A 132 1.54 -13.21 -9.79
N GLY A 133 2.74 -13.19 -10.40
CA GLY A 133 2.94 -12.73 -11.76
C GLY A 133 2.13 -13.51 -12.80
N GLU A 134 2.04 -14.83 -12.67
CA GLU A 134 1.24 -15.69 -13.56
C GLU A 134 -0.27 -15.40 -13.46
N PHE A 135 -0.74 -14.96 -12.29
CA PHE A 135 -2.14 -14.57 -12.04
C PHE A 135 -2.43 -13.09 -12.27
N ASP A 136 -1.47 -12.31 -12.79
CA ASP A 136 -1.63 -10.86 -12.97
C ASP A 136 -2.00 -10.15 -11.64
N LEU A 137 -1.44 -10.58 -10.51
CA LEU A 137 -1.60 -9.96 -9.20
C LEU A 137 -0.36 -9.14 -8.83
N ALA A 138 -0.56 -7.91 -8.36
CA ALA A 138 0.53 -7.11 -7.81
C ALA A 138 0.98 -7.64 -6.45
N PHE A 139 2.24 -7.37 -6.08
CA PHE A 139 2.77 -7.67 -4.76
C PHE A 139 3.10 -6.39 -3.99
N ASP A 140 2.37 -6.13 -2.92
CA ASP A 140 2.65 -5.03 -2.00
C ASP A 140 3.70 -5.49 -0.97
N LEU A 141 4.83 -4.78 -0.95
CA LEU A 141 5.97 -5.05 -0.11
C LEU A 141 6.01 -4.07 1.06
N LEU A 142 5.65 -4.55 2.24
CA LEU A 142 5.79 -3.80 3.50
C LEU A 142 7.08 -4.20 4.21
N THR A 143 8.00 -3.26 4.40
CA THR A 143 9.30 -3.51 5.05
C THR A 143 9.80 -2.31 5.86
N ALA A 144 10.86 -2.50 6.64
CA ALA A 144 11.51 -1.45 7.42
C ALA A 144 12.70 -0.80 6.65
N PRO A 145 13.06 0.46 6.93
CA PRO A 145 14.16 1.16 6.24
C PRO A 145 15.47 0.38 6.21
N ALA A 146 15.86 -0.20 7.34
CA ALA A 146 17.10 -0.96 7.48
C ALA A 146 17.15 -2.22 6.58
N LYS A 147 16.02 -2.67 6.06
CA LYS A 147 15.86 -3.89 5.25
C LYS A 147 15.67 -3.58 3.77
N LEU A 148 15.59 -2.31 3.38
CA LEU A 148 15.36 -1.92 1.98
C LEU A 148 16.43 -2.50 1.04
N GLY A 149 17.69 -2.55 1.46
CA GLY A 149 18.77 -3.15 0.68
C GLY A 149 18.59 -4.64 0.37
N TRP A 150 17.82 -5.37 1.19
CA TRP A 150 17.55 -6.79 0.95
C TRP A 150 16.42 -7.02 -0.05
N THR A 151 15.52 -6.05 -0.21
CA THR A 151 14.34 -6.16 -1.09
C THR A 151 14.69 -6.40 -2.55
N ALA A 152 15.83 -5.88 -3.01
CA ALA A 152 16.39 -6.13 -4.34
C ALA A 152 16.39 -7.62 -4.71
N ARG A 153 16.68 -8.50 -3.74
CA ARG A 153 16.72 -9.95 -3.96
C ARG A 153 15.37 -10.52 -4.40
N LEU A 154 14.28 -10.06 -3.78
CA LEU A 154 12.94 -10.50 -4.13
C LEU A 154 12.51 -9.95 -5.49
N LEU A 155 12.80 -8.67 -5.74
CA LEU A 155 12.50 -8.02 -7.01
C LEU A 155 13.20 -8.70 -8.19
N ASP A 156 14.48 -9.05 -8.01
CA ASP A 156 15.31 -9.69 -9.02
C ASP A 156 14.95 -11.18 -9.20
N ALA A 157 14.37 -11.80 -8.17
CA ALA A 157 13.93 -13.19 -8.24
C ALA A 157 12.61 -13.36 -9.02
N ALA A 158 11.74 -12.34 -9.08
CA ALA A 158 10.45 -12.40 -9.77
C ALA A 158 10.24 -11.20 -10.72
N PRO A 159 11.06 -11.05 -11.77
CA PRO A 159 11.04 -9.85 -12.64
C PRO A 159 9.73 -9.63 -13.40
N ASP A 160 8.94 -10.69 -13.60
CA ASP A 160 7.64 -10.64 -14.29
C ASP A 160 6.46 -10.31 -13.34
N THR A 161 6.72 -10.18 -12.04
CA THR A 161 5.72 -9.77 -11.04
C THR A 161 5.80 -8.26 -10.83
N ARG A 162 4.65 -7.57 -10.79
CA ARG A 162 4.62 -6.15 -10.45
C ARG A 162 4.72 -6.00 -8.93
N PHE A 163 5.68 -5.20 -8.47
CA PHE A 163 5.87 -4.90 -7.06
C PHE A 163 5.42 -3.48 -6.74
N VAL A 164 4.98 -3.28 -5.51
CA VAL A 164 4.65 -1.97 -4.94
C VAL A 164 5.37 -1.82 -3.61
N LEU A 165 6.24 -0.83 -3.48
CA LEU A 165 6.86 -0.49 -2.20
C LEU A 165 5.88 0.30 -1.35
N ASP A 166 5.46 -0.26 -0.22
CA ASP A 166 4.55 0.41 0.71
C ASP A 166 5.25 1.54 1.45
N HIS A 167 4.50 2.64 1.64
CA HIS A 167 4.86 3.77 2.50
C HIS A 167 6.25 4.36 2.24
N ALA A 168 6.65 4.39 0.97
CA ALA A 168 7.99 4.78 0.55
C ALA A 168 9.12 4.05 1.30
N GLY A 169 8.91 2.80 1.74
CA GLY A 169 9.90 2.08 2.53
C GLY A 169 10.02 2.53 3.99
N ASN A 170 9.01 3.21 4.52
CA ASN A 170 8.85 3.60 5.92
C ASN A 170 9.98 4.48 6.51
N PRO A 171 10.42 5.57 5.85
CA PRO A 171 11.53 6.40 6.35
C PRO A 171 11.33 6.87 7.80
N ASP A 172 12.39 6.98 8.60
CA ASP A 172 12.32 7.52 9.97
C ASP A 172 12.37 9.06 9.94
N ILE A 173 11.24 9.68 9.56
CA ILE A 173 11.08 11.13 9.38
C ILE A 173 11.21 11.87 10.72
N ALA A 174 10.63 11.33 11.79
CA ALA A 174 10.68 11.92 13.13
C ALA A 174 12.12 12.12 13.64
N ARG A 175 13.04 11.23 13.25
CA ARG A 175 14.48 11.36 13.57
C ARG A 175 15.30 12.03 12.48
N GLY A 176 14.68 12.49 11.39
CA GLY A 176 15.37 13.11 10.25
C GLY A 176 16.35 12.18 9.54
N GLN A 177 16.15 10.86 9.61
CA GLN A 177 17.04 9.93 8.91
C GLN A 177 16.70 9.94 7.41
N PHE A 178 17.68 10.29 6.58
CA PHE A 178 17.44 10.51 5.15
C PHE A 178 18.40 9.74 4.24
N GLU A 179 19.72 9.86 4.42
CA GLU A 179 20.72 9.46 3.41
C GLU A 179 20.70 7.96 3.08
N GLY A 180 20.62 7.10 4.10
CA GLY A 180 20.58 5.64 3.89
C GLY A 180 19.28 5.16 3.24
N TRP A 181 18.17 5.79 3.61
CA TRP A 181 16.86 5.56 3.01
C TRP A 181 16.83 6.04 1.55
N ALA A 182 17.26 7.28 1.28
CA ALA A 182 17.27 7.87 -0.05
C ALA A 182 18.16 7.08 -1.02
N SER A 183 19.33 6.63 -0.55
CA SER A 183 20.22 5.75 -1.33
C SER A 183 19.54 4.43 -1.70
N SER A 184 18.82 3.83 -0.74
CA SER A 184 18.07 2.59 -0.97
C SER A 184 16.92 2.81 -1.96
N ILE A 185 16.17 3.90 -1.83
CA ILE A 185 15.12 4.27 -2.78
C ILE A 185 15.67 4.43 -4.20
N GLY A 186 16.77 5.16 -4.36
CA GLY A 186 17.41 5.35 -5.67
C GLY A 186 17.93 4.06 -6.30
N GLU A 187 18.38 3.08 -5.51
CA GLU A 187 18.72 1.75 -5.99
C GLU A 187 17.47 0.97 -6.41
N LEU A 188 16.48 0.83 -5.53
CA LEU A 188 15.29 0.04 -5.81
C LEU A 188 14.51 0.56 -7.02
N ALA A 189 14.42 1.87 -7.18
CA ALA A 189 13.71 2.51 -8.29
C ALA A 189 14.30 2.21 -9.68
N ARG A 190 15.54 1.69 -9.77
CA ARG A 190 16.14 1.23 -11.04
C ARG A 190 15.40 0.06 -11.68
N ARG A 191 14.56 -0.64 -10.91
CA ARG A 191 13.77 -1.78 -11.38
C ARG A 191 12.43 -1.29 -11.94
N PRO A 192 12.15 -1.45 -13.24
CA PRO A 192 10.97 -0.85 -13.88
C PRO A 192 9.65 -1.48 -13.44
N HIS A 193 9.68 -2.68 -12.86
CA HIS A 193 8.53 -3.41 -12.32
C HIS A 193 8.21 -3.09 -10.86
N LEU A 194 8.92 -2.12 -10.25
CA LEU A 194 8.62 -1.61 -8.92
C LEU A 194 7.96 -0.22 -9.00
N ASP A 195 6.74 -0.14 -8.49
CA ASP A 195 6.03 1.09 -8.18
C ASP A 195 6.19 1.42 -6.68
N CYS A 196 5.82 2.64 -6.28
CA CYS A 196 5.95 3.12 -4.90
C CYS A 196 4.70 3.86 -4.43
N LYS A 197 4.26 3.59 -3.20
CA LYS A 197 3.17 4.34 -2.58
C LYS A 197 3.71 5.49 -1.71
N LEU A 198 3.29 6.71 -2.02
CA LEU A 198 3.33 7.84 -1.11
C LEU A 198 2.14 7.75 -0.15
N SER A 199 2.33 6.96 0.90
CA SER A 199 1.36 6.70 1.96
C SER A 199 2.07 6.52 3.30
N GLY A 200 1.34 6.56 4.42
CA GLY A 200 1.89 6.26 5.75
C GLY A 200 3.01 7.19 6.27
N LEU A 201 3.47 8.17 5.49
CA LEU A 201 4.60 9.05 5.88
C LEU A 201 4.32 9.82 7.17
N VAL A 202 3.08 10.29 7.36
CA VAL A 202 2.70 11.07 8.54
C VAL A 202 2.85 10.30 9.85
N THR A 203 2.71 8.97 9.82
CA THR A 203 2.89 8.12 11.01
C THR A 203 4.35 7.79 11.27
N LYS A 204 5.26 8.18 10.36
CA LYS A 204 6.72 8.13 10.55
C LYS A 204 7.32 9.48 10.92
N ALA A 205 6.55 10.56 10.79
CA ALA A 205 6.90 11.89 11.28
C ALA A 205 6.51 12.05 12.75
N ASP A 206 6.76 13.23 13.31
CA ASP A 206 6.23 13.60 14.63
C ASP A 206 4.70 13.73 14.56
N HIS A 207 3.97 12.84 15.24
CA HIS A 207 2.51 12.70 15.11
C HIS A 207 1.74 13.98 15.44
N ASP A 208 2.28 14.79 16.37
CA ASP A 208 1.62 15.98 16.89
C ASP A 208 1.89 17.22 16.02
N SER A 209 3.09 17.32 15.45
CA SER A 209 3.60 18.58 14.91
C SER A 209 4.09 18.55 13.46
N TRP A 210 4.00 17.41 12.77
CA TRP A 210 4.44 17.33 11.37
C TRP A 210 3.76 18.37 10.46
N THR A 211 4.53 18.83 9.49
CA THR A 211 4.10 19.75 8.44
C THR A 211 4.36 19.16 7.06
N VAL A 212 3.76 19.73 6.02
CA VAL A 212 4.05 19.34 4.62
C VAL A 212 5.54 19.51 4.30
N ALA A 213 6.21 20.48 4.91
CA ALA A 213 7.64 20.72 4.70
C ALA A 213 8.51 19.55 5.21
N ASP A 214 8.11 18.89 6.29
CA ASP A 214 8.84 17.74 6.84
C ASP A 214 8.74 16.50 5.93
N LEU A 215 7.61 16.37 5.21
CA LEU A 215 7.37 15.25 4.28
C LEU A 215 7.99 15.49 2.90
N ARG A 216 8.20 16.76 2.53
CA ARG A 216 8.59 17.17 1.17
C ARG A 216 9.88 16.54 0.67
N PRO A 217 11.00 16.50 1.43
CA PRO A 217 12.23 15.86 0.96
C PRO A 217 12.04 14.38 0.61
N TYR A 218 11.18 13.68 1.35
CA TYR A 218 10.89 12.26 1.12
C TYR A 218 10.02 12.07 -0.11
N ALA A 219 8.97 12.88 -0.26
CA ALA A 219 8.09 12.83 -1.44
C ALA A 219 8.86 13.15 -2.73
N GLU A 220 9.68 14.21 -2.73
CA GLU A 220 10.50 14.61 -3.88
C GLU A 220 11.54 13.55 -4.25
N THR A 221 12.15 12.90 -3.26
CA THR A 221 13.09 11.79 -3.50
C THR A 221 12.40 10.60 -4.16
N VAL A 222 11.21 10.22 -3.68
CA VAL A 222 10.43 9.12 -4.27
C VAL A 222 10.00 9.47 -5.69
N ILE A 223 9.40 10.64 -5.89
CA ILE A 223 8.92 11.07 -7.22
C ILE A 223 10.08 11.19 -8.20
N GLY A 224 11.21 11.76 -7.77
CA GLY A 224 12.40 11.89 -8.61
C GLY A 224 13.03 10.54 -8.98
N ALA A 225 13.03 9.56 -8.07
CA ALA A 225 13.61 8.25 -8.31
C ALA A 225 12.70 7.33 -9.15
N PHE A 226 11.41 7.29 -8.81
CA PHE A 226 10.43 6.41 -9.45
C PHE A 226 9.82 6.98 -10.72
N THR A 227 9.79 8.32 -10.84
CA THR A 227 8.97 9.11 -11.77
C THR A 227 7.47 9.11 -11.39
N PRO A 228 6.70 10.14 -11.79
CA PRO A 228 5.26 10.21 -11.52
C PRO A 228 4.47 8.98 -11.99
N GLU A 229 4.90 8.32 -13.07
CA GLU A 229 4.30 7.11 -13.64
C GLU A 229 4.48 5.85 -12.77
N ARG A 230 5.25 5.91 -11.67
CA ARG A 230 5.42 4.77 -10.77
C ARG A 230 5.20 5.14 -9.31
N VAL A 231 4.48 6.24 -9.08
CA VAL A 231 4.10 6.69 -7.74
C VAL A 231 2.59 6.78 -7.62
N ALA A 232 2.03 6.30 -6.52
CA ALA A 232 0.61 6.44 -6.19
C ALA A 232 0.44 7.00 -4.77
N ILE A 233 -0.55 7.88 -4.56
CA ILE A 233 -0.87 8.39 -3.22
C ILE A 233 -1.83 7.44 -2.50
N GLY A 234 -1.63 7.23 -1.20
CA GLY A 234 -2.56 6.50 -0.33
C GLY A 234 -2.65 7.09 1.06
N SER A 235 -3.81 7.01 1.69
CA SER A 235 -4.07 7.66 2.99
C SER A 235 -3.45 6.92 4.16
N ASP A 236 -3.31 5.59 4.06
CA ASP A 236 -3.05 4.69 5.19
C ASP A 236 -4.14 4.78 6.27
N TRP A 237 -5.37 5.14 5.90
CA TRP A 237 -6.51 5.16 6.82
C TRP A 237 -6.88 3.73 7.25
N PRO A 238 -7.33 3.51 8.51
CA PRO A 238 -7.49 4.47 9.60
C PRO A 238 -6.20 4.69 10.40
N VAL A 239 -5.07 4.06 10.07
CA VAL A 239 -3.80 4.23 10.78
C VAL A 239 -3.36 5.70 10.79
N CYS A 240 -3.63 6.43 9.71
CA CYS A 240 -3.34 7.86 9.59
C CYS A 240 -4.10 8.76 10.60
N LEU A 241 -5.13 8.25 11.29
CA LEU A 241 -5.80 8.94 12.39
C LEU A 241 -4.84 9.24 13.55
N LEU A 242 -3.77 8.43 13.71
CA LEU A 242 -2.72 8.67 14.70
C LEU A 242 -1.97 9.98 14.48
N ALA A 243 -1.96 10.49 13.24
CA ALA A 243 -1.18 11.65 12.83
C ALA A 243 -2.03 12.69 12.08
N GLY A 244 -3.27 12.91 12.52
CA GLY A 244 -4.09 14.05 12.07
C GLY A 244 -5.19 13.73 11.05
N GLY A 245 -5.37 12.46 10.68
CA GLY A 245 -6.57 11.95 10.03
C GLY A 245 -6.74 12.25 8.54
N TYR A 246 -7.80 11.68 7.98
CA TYR A 246 -7.96 11.48 6.52
C TYR A 246 -7.81 12.77 5.70
N GLU A 247 -8.59 13.81 6.03
CA GLU A 247 -8.63 15.04 5.26
C GLU A 247 -7.28 15.77 5.27
N ARG A 248 -6.63 15.88 6.45
CA ARG A 248 -5.32 16.51 6.61
C ARG A 248 -4.26 15.76 5.80
N VAL A 249 -4.28 14.44 5.82
CA VAL A 249 -3.30 13.59 5.13
C VAL A 249 -3.47 13.67 3.62
N MET A 250 -4.69 13.53 3.11
CA MET A 250 -4.95 13.65 1.67
C MET A 250 -4.73 15.08 1.16
N GLY A 251 -4.95 16.10 2.00
CA GLY A 251 -4.58 17.48 1.71
C GLY A 251 -3.06 17.68 1.62
N ALA A 252 -2.31 17.09 2.55
CA ALA A 252 -0.85 17.14 2.53
C ALA A 252 -0.26 16.47 1.29
N TYR A 253 -0.73 15.26 0.92
CA TYR A 253 -0.25 14.59 -0.29
C TYR A 253 -0.58 15.38 -1.57
N ARG A 254 -1.74 16.02 -1.64
CA ARG A 254 -2.05 16.96 -2.74
C ARG A 254 -1.10 18.15 -2.80
N ALA A 255 -0.75 18.72 -1.65
CA ALA A 255 0.20 19.84 -1.58
C ALA A 255 1.63 19.41 -1.99
N LEU A 256 2.00 18.15 -1.76
CA LEU A 256 3.30 17.60 -2.17
C LEU A 256 3.43 17.43 -3.69
N VAL A 257 2.32 17.20 -4.39
CA VAL A 257 2.30 17.02 -5.86
C VAL A 257 1.75 18.24 -6.61
N ALA A 258 1.50 19.35 -5.91
CA ALA A 258 0.85 20.53 -6.48
C ALA A 258 1.69 21.25 -7.54
N GLU A 259 3.01 21.06 -7.53
CA GLU A 259 3.95 21.67 -8.48
C GLU A 259 4.21 20.79 -9.71
N LEU A 260 3.71 19.55 -9.73
CA LEU A 260 3.76 18.69 -10.91
C LEU A 260 2.84 19.23 -12.01
N SER A 261 3.20 18.96 -13.27
CA SER A 261 2.31 19.22 -14.40
C SER A 261 1.00 18.43 -14.29
N ASP A 262 -0.03 18.82 -15.03
CA ASP A 262 -1.33 18.13 -14.97
C ASP A 262 -1.21 16.63 -15.31
N THR A 263 -0.38 16.27 -16.29
CA THR A 263 -0.13 14.86 -16.68
C THR A 263 0.59 14.09 -15.58
N GLU A 264 1.65 14.66 -15.01
CA GLU A 264 2.39 14.02 -13.91
C GLU A 264 1.51 13.85 -12.67
N ARG A 265 0.68 14.86 -12.38
CA ARG A 265 -0.28 14.79 -11.29
C ARG A 265 -1.32 13.71 -11.51
N ASP A 266 -1.87 13.59 -12.73
CA ASP A 266 -2.80 12.51 -13.12
C ASP A 266 -2.19 11.13 -12.92
N ASN A 267 -0.93 10.95 -13.31
CA ASN A 267 -0.19 9.72 -13.02
C ASN A 267 -0.17 9.41 -11.51
N VAL A 268 0.18 10.39 -10.67
CA VAL A 268 0.34 10.15 -9.23
C VAL A 268 -0.99 9.94 -8.48
N VAL A 269 -2.06 10.60 -8.91
CA VAL A 269 -3.36 10.54 -8.21
C VAL A 269 -4.29 9.44 -8.72
N THR A 270 -4.13 8.97 -9.96
CA THR A 270 -5.05 7.99 -10.58
C THR A 270 -4.35 6.99 -11.50
N ALA A 271 -3.65 7.43 -12.55
CA ALA A 271 -3.28 6.50 -13.63
C ALA A 271 -2.27 5.42 -13.19
N THR A 272 -1.39 5.72 -12.22
CA THR A 272 -0.48 4.71 -11.67
C THR A 272 -1.24 3.63 -10.92
N VAL A 273 -2.11 3.98 -9.97
CA VAL A 273 -2.84 2.96 -9.19
C VAL A 273 -3.78 2.13 -10.06
N GLU A 274 -4.43 2.73 -11.05
CA GLU A 274 -5.25 1.98 -12.04
C GLU A 274 -4.42 0.97 -12.82
N ARG A 275 -3.24 1.36 -13.32
CA ARG A 275 -2.34 0.47 -14.06
C ARG A 275 -1.74 -0.61 -13.17
N THR A 276 -1.29 -0.25 -11.97
CA THR A 276 -0.63 -1.16 -11.03
C THR A 276 -1.56 -2.30 -10.63
N TYR A 277 -2.82 -1.99 -10.31
CA TYR A 277 -3.80 -2.95 -9.85
C TYR A 277 -4.81 -3.38 -10.92
N ARG A 278 -4.61 -2.99 -12.18
CA ARG A 278 -5.52 -3.29 -13.31
C ARG A 278 -6.98 -2.97 -12.96
N LEU A 279 -7.20 -1.80 -12.34
CA LEU A 279 -8.53 -1.33 -11.97
C LEU A 279 -9.34 -1.01 -13.23
N ALA A 280 -10.66 -1.17 -13.17
CA ALA A 280 -11.51 -0.65 -14.24
C ALA A 280 -11.40 0.87 -14.24
N SER A 281 -11.13 1.47 -15.41
CA SER A 281 -11.03 2.93 -15.53
C SER A 281 -12.30 3.60 -15.00
N THR A 282 -12.09 4.61 -14.16
CA THR A 282 -13.16 5.41 -13.56
C THR A 282 -13.78 6.41 -14.52
#